data_AF-A0A927A4M0-F1
#
_entry.id   AF-A0A927A4M0-F1
#
_cell.length_a   1.000
_cell.length_b   1.000
_cell.length_c   1.000
_cell.angle_alpha   90.00
_cell.angle_beta   90.00
_cell.angle_gamma   90.00
#
_symmetry.space_group_name_H-M   'P 1'
#
loop_
_entity.id
_entity.type
_entity.pdbx_description
1 polymer ?
#
loop_
_entity_poly.entity_id
_entity_poly.type
_entity_poly.pdbx_seq_one_letter_code
_entity_poly.pdbx_strand_id
1 'polypeptide(L)'
;MNLHNNDDEVIITMIDHMEKFIEKPNPVFDNMPICPFVNKFRQENKIVYKISNFDYSEKLGLDAKVLDLINEFKTDEYHEVMIVIHPDKQALSLEEMKQFTKNLNNLISPLCLIAFSGHPLDDFNIDGVYTRRDPFINFTVQNLQKVNMYAEKLKSTGYYGRWSLENLNYINHK
;
A
#
# COMPACT_ATOMS: atom_id res chain seq x y z
N MET A 1 -1.28 16.36 -26.37
CA MET A 1 -0.99 16.60 -24.95
C MET A 1 -0.38 15.31 -24.43
N ASN A 2 0.89 15.33 -24.02
CA ASN A 2 1.65 14.11 -23.72
C ASN A 2 1.17 13.47 -22.41
N LEU A 3 0.49 12.33 -22.51
CA LEU A 3 0.06 11.52 -21.35
C LEU A 3 1.23 11.16 -20.41
N HIS A 4 2.44 10.99 -20.95
CA HIS A 4 3.63 10.63 -20.17
C HIS A 4 4.03 11.65 -19.09
N ASN A 5 3.79 12.94 -19.28
CA ASN A 5 4.21 13.95 -18.28
C ASN A 5 3.37 13.90 -16.99
N ASN A 6 2.12 13.43 -17.07
CA ASN A 6 1.22 13.39 -15.92
C ASN A 6 1.49 12.15 -15.05
N ASP A 7 1.77 11.00 -15.69
CA ASP A 7 2.06 9.75 -14.97
C ASP A 7 3.34 9.88 -14.14
N ASP A 8 4.38 10.50 -14.72
CA ASP A 8 5.64 10.78 -14.01
C ASP A 8 5.42 11.68 -12.78
N GLU A 9 4.58 12.71 -12.90
CA GLU A 9 4.25 13.62 -11.80
C GLU A 9 3.53 12.90 -10.64
N VAL A 10 2.61 11.98 -10.96
CA VAL A 10 1.92 11.15 -9.98
C VAL A 10 2.91 10.25 -9.23
N ILE A 11 3.80 9.58 -9.97
CA ILE A 11 4.83 8.70 -9.38
C ILE A 11 5.80 9.51 -8.52
N ILE A 12 6.29 10.65 -9.01
CA ILE A 12 7.18 11.55 -8.26
C ILE A 12 6.53 12.02 -6.96
N THR A 13 5.23 12.37 -7.00
CA THR A 13 4.50 12.78 -5.79
C THR A 13 4.38 11.66 -4.77
N MET A 14 4.13 10.43 -5.22
CA MET A 14 4.10 9.26 -4.34
C MET A 14 5.47 8.97 -3.72
N ILE A 15 6.54 9.07 -4.50
CA ILE A 15 7.92 8.92 -4.01
C ILE A 15 8.25 10.01 -2.99
N ASP A 16 7.92 11.27 -3.28
CA ASP A 16 8.17 12.40 -2.39
C ASP A 16 7.47 12.21 -1.03
N HIS A 17 6.23 11.70 -1.04
CA HIS A 17 5.52 11.34 0.18
C HIS A 17 6.22 10.22 0.96
N MET A 18 6.71 9.18 0.28
CA MET A 18 7.48 8.12 0.94
C MET A 18 8.73 8.70 1.61
N GLU A 19 9.53 9.49 0.89
CA GLU A 19 10.79 10.05 1.40
C GLU A 19 10.60 11.05 2.55
N LYS A 20 9.57 11.90 2.47
CA LYS A 20 9.35 13.01 3.41
C LYS A 20 8.51 12.61 4.61
N PHE A 21 7.70 11.55 4.52
CA PHE A 21 6.79 11.16 5.60
C PHE A 21 7.00 9.70 6.02
N ILE A 22 6.80 8.74 5.11
CA ILE A 22 6.78 7.31 5.47
C ILE A 22 8.15 6.82 5.95
N GLU A 23 9.23 7.30 5.33
CA GLU A 23 10.62 6.93 5.62
C GLU A 23 11.23 7.69 6.79
N LYS A 24 10.54 8.70 7.34
CA LYS A 24 11.10 9.50 8.43
C LYS A 24 10.94 8.78 9.77
N PRO A 25 12.01 8.67 10.57
CA PRO A 25 11.95 8.28 11.96
C PRO A 25 10.83 9.02 12.71
N ASN A 26 10.03 8.29 13.47
CA ASN A 26 8.95 8.87 14.26
C ASN A 26 8.90 8.22 15.65
N PRO A 27 8.88 9.03 16.74
CA PRO A 27 8.88 8.52 18.12
C PRO A 27 7.74 7.56 18.45
N VAL A 28 6.60 7.66 17.74
CA VAL A 28 5.46 6.75 17.92
C VAL A 28 5.83 5.30 17.59
N PHE A 29 6.76 5.11 16.65
CA PHE A 29 7.24 3.80 16.20
C PHE A 29 8.64 3.50 16.74
N ASP A 30 8.95 3.92 17.98
CA ASP A 30 10.27 3.67 18.60
C ASP A 30 11.43 4.25 17.78
N ASN A 31 11.22 5.46 17.24
CA ASN A 31 12.11 6.16 16.30
C ASN A 31 12.41 5.42 15.00
N MET A 32 11.64 4.37 14.67
CA MET A 32 11.63 3.81 13.33
C MET A 32 10.72 4.62 12.40
N PRO A 33 10.88 4.46 11.07
CA PRO A 33 9.93 4.99 10.10
C PRO A 33 8.53 4.39 10.24
N ILE A 34 7.52 5.06 9.66
CA ILE A 34 6.13 4.55 9.57
C ILE A 34 6.11 3.20 8.85
N CYS A 35 6.90 3.05 7.80
CA CYS A 35 7.19 1.74 7.22
C CYS A 35 8.70 1.51 7.23
N PRO A 36 9.23 0.65 8.12
CA PRO A 36 10.68 0.45 8.26
C PRO A 36 11.37 -0.13 7.02
N PHE A 37 10.62 -0.64 6.06
CA PHE A 37 11.15 -1.38 4.90
C PHE A 37 11.11 -0.58 3.59
N VAL A 38 10.28 0.45 3.48
CA VAL A 38 10.06 1.15 2.20
C VAL A 38 11.34 1.82 1.68
N ASN A 39 12.16 2.41 2.56
CA ASN A 39 13.42 3.02 2.17
C ASN A 39 14.35 2.01 1.49
N LYS A 40 14.50 0.82 2.07
CA LYS A 40 15.32 -0.25 1.50
C LYS A 40 14.81 -0.63 0.11
N PHE A 41 13.53 -0.92 -0.01
CA PHE A 41 12.95 -1.33 -1.30
C PHE A 41 13.09 -0.25 -2.36
N ARG A 42 12.90 1.02 -2.00
CA ARG A 42 13.06 2.14 -2.93
C ARG A 42 14.51 2.31 -3.38
N GLN A 43 15.47 2.30 -2.47
CA GLN A 43 16.90 2.44 -2.79
C GLN A 43 17.43 1.28 -3.63
N GLU A 44 16.89 0.07 -3.44
CA GLU A 44 17.24 -1.13 -4.21
C GLU A 44 16.42 -1.28 -5.51
N ASN A 45 15.58 -0.30 -5.87
CA ASN A 45 14.64 -0.33 -7.00
C ASN A 45 13.72 -1.57 -7.00
N LYS A 46 13.30 -2.03 -5.82
CA LYS A 46 12.40 -3.17 -5.61
C LYS A 46 10.93 -2.80 -5.62
N ILE A 47 10.59 -1.55 -5.90
CA ILE A 47 9.22 -1.07 -6.02
C ILE A 47 8.92 -0.82 -7.49
N VAL A 48 7.91 -1.50 -8.05
CA VAL A 48 7.35 -1.18 -9.36
C VAL A 48 6.10 -0.31 -9.19
N TYR A 49 6.09 0.83 -9.87
CA TYR A 49 4.96 1.76 -9.90
C TYR A 49 4.16 1.55 -11.19
N LYS A 50 2.83 1.47 -11.08
CA LYS A 50 1.92 1.35 -12.22
C LYS A 50 0.82 2.41 -12.09
N ILE A 51 0.61 3.22 -13.12
CA ILE A 51 -0.55 4.12 -13.17
C ILE A 51 -1.69 3.38 -13.86
N SER A 52 -2.87 3.35 -13.23
CA SER A 52 -4.05 2.68 -13.80
C SER A 52 -5.34 3.34 -13.33
N ASN A 53 -6.27 3.54 -14.27
CA ASN A 53 -7.64 3.97 -13.97
C ASN A 53 -8.48 2.74 -13.62
N PHE A 54 -8.26 2.18 -12.42
CA PHE A 54 -9.03 1.05 -11.93
C PHE A 54 -10.30 1.52 -11.22
N ASP A 55 -11.40 0.84 -11.53
CA ASP A 55 -12.70 1.12 -10.92
C ASP A 55 -13.14 -0.02 -9.99
N TYR A 56 -14.11 0.28 -9.13
CA TYR A 56 -14.81 -0.70 -8.32
C TYR A 56 -16.31 -0.49 -8.44
N SER A 57 -17.07 -1.57 -8.63
CA SER A 57 -18.50 -1.56 -8.34
C SER A 57 -18.92 -2.88 -7.73
N GLU A 58 -19.84 -2.85 -6.77
CA GLU A 58 -20.37 -4.07 -6.14
C GLU A 58 -21.02 -5.02 -7.16
N LYS A 59 -21.55 -4.48 -8.27
CA LYS A 59 -22.24 -5.24 -9.31
C LYS A 59 -21.30 -5.88 -10.34
N LEU A 60 -20.25 -5.16 -10.75
CA LEU A 60 -19.33 -5.63 -11.81
C LEU A 60 -18.06 -6.27 -11.24
N GLY A 61 -17.79 -6.09 -9.94
CA GLY A 61 -16.61 -6.63 -9.29
C GLY A 61 -15.35 -5.82 -9.58
N LEU A 62 -14.21 -6.50 -9.54
CA LEU A 62 -12.89 -5.92 -9.76
C LEU A 62 -12.58 -5.79 -11.27
N ASP A 63 -11.92 -4.70 -11.66
CA ASP A 63 -11.44 -4.50 -13.03
C ASP A 63 -10.48 -5.63 -13.44
N ALA A 64 -10.74 -6.26 -14.60
CA ALA A 64 -9.90 -7.31 -15.15
C ALA A 64 -8.44 -6.86 -15.33
N LYS A 65 -8.20 -5.58 -15.64
CA LYS A 65 -6.85 -5.02 -15.77
C LYS A 65 -6.05 -5.10 -14.47
N VAL A 66 -6.71 -5.02 -13.32
CA VAL A 66 -6.05 -5.18 -12.01
C VAL A 66 -5.51 -6.60 -11.87
N LEU A 67 -6.26 -7.60 -12.31
CA LEU A 67 -5.81 -9.00 -12.26
C LEU A 67 -4.64 -9.25 -13.21
N ASP A 68 -4.65 -8.64 -14.40
CA ASP A 68 -3.54 -8.73 -15.35
C ASP A 68 -2.23 -8.16 -14.75
N LEU A 69 -2.30 -6.98 -14.12
CA LEU A 69 -1.16 -6.37 -13.42
C LEU A 69 -0.63 -7.26 -12.29
N ILE A 70 -1.52 -7.91 -11.54
CA ILE A 70 -1.13 -8.80 -10.44
C ILE A 70 -0.50 -10.09 -10.97
N ASN A 71 -1.00 -10.63 -12.07
CA ASN A 71 -0.40 -11.79 -12.71
C ASN A 71 0.99 -11.47 -13.26
N GLU A 72 1.17 -10.30 -13.88
CA GLU A 72 2.49 -9.79 -14.30
C GLU A 72 3.43 -9.73 -13.09
N PHE A 73 3.03 -9.04 -12.02
CA PHE A 73 3.82 -8.93 -10.79
C PHE A 73 4.10 -10.27 -10.12
N LYS A 74 3.18 -11.23 -10.18
CA LYS A 74 3.37 -12.56 -9.59
C LYS A 74 4.49 -13.36 -10.27
N THR A 75 4.74 -13.07 -11.54
CA THR A 75 5.83 -13.66 -12.34
C THR A 75 7.12 -12.83 -12.31
N ASP A 76 7.08 -11.65 -11.71
CA ASP A 76 8.23 -10.78 -11.54
C ASP A 76 9.13 -11.28 -10.39
N GLU A 77 10.33 -11.74 -10.73
CA GLU A 77 11.30 -12.21 -9.74
C GLU A 77 12.18 -11.08 -9.16
N TYR A 78 12.12 -9.89 -9.75
CA TYR A 78 12.96 -8.76 -9.36
C TYR A 78 12.28 -7.88 -8.32
N HIS A 79 11.06 -7.41 -8.59
CA HIS A 79 10.37 -6.49 -7.70
C HIS A 79 9.75 -7.19 -6.48
N GLU A 80 9.76 -6.52 -5.34
CA GLU A 80 9.17 -7.04 -4.09
C GLU A 80 7.83 -6.38 -3.74
N VAL A 81 7.59 -5.20 -4.29
CA VAL A 81 6.40 -4.38 -4.04
C VAL A 81 5.90 -3.85 -5.37
N MET A 82 4.60 -4.02 -5.64
CA MET A 82 3.92 -3.29 -6.70
C MET A 82 2.99 -2.26 -6.08
N ILE A 83 3.03 -1.03 -6.58
CA ILE A 83 2.11 0.05 -6.18
C ILE A 83 1.35 0.49 -7.42
N VAL A 84 0.03 0.30 -7.40
CA VAL A 84 -0.86 0.71 -8.49
C VAL A 84 -1.60 1.96 -8.05
N ILE A 85 -1.42 3.05 -8.79
CA ILE A 85 -1.88 4.39 -8.42
C ILE A 85 -2.96 4.83 -9.39
N HIS A 86 -4.08 5.30 -8.85
CA HIS A 86 -5.12 5.97 -9.61
C HIS A 86 -4.74 7.45 -9.77
N PRO A 87 -4.65 8.00 -11.01
CA PRO A 87 -4.23 9.38 -11.21
C PRO A 87 -5.31 10.39 -10.77
N ASP A 88 -6.59 10.00 -10.77
CA ASP A 88 -7.67 10.78 -10.14
C ASP A 88 -7.81 10.42 -8.65
N LYS A 89 -7.64 11.43 -7.78
CA LYS A 89 -7.71 11.33 -6.31
C LYS A 89 -9.13 11.15 -5.76
N GLN A 90 -10.16 11.29 -6.61
CA GLN A 90 -11.57 11.21 -6.22
C GLN A 90 -12.32 10.06 -6.89
N ALA A 91 -11.62 9.20 -7.65
CA ALA A 91 -12.24 8.15 -8.43
C ALA A 91 -13.02 7.13 -7.59
N LEU A 92 -12.57 6.89 -6.35
CA LEU A 92 -13.19 5.96 -5.41
C LEU A 92 -13.28 6.63 -4.04
N SER A 93 -14.39 6.43 -3.34
CA SER A 93 -14.51 6.80 -1.94
C SER A 93 -13.64 5.89 -1.05
N LEU A 94 -13.41 6.32 0.19
CA LEU A 94 -12.65 5.53 1.17
C LEU A 94 -13.29 4.15 1.40
N GLU A 95 -14.62 4.09 1.48
CA GLU A 95 -15.34 2.83 1.70
C GLU A 95 -15.28 1.90 0.47
N GLU A 96 -15.39 2.47 -0.73
CA GLU A 96 -15.18 1.70 -1.97
C GLU A 96 -13.75 1.14 -2.03
N MET A 97 -12.74 1.90 -1.63
CA MET A 97 -11.35 1.41 -1.59
C MET A 97 -11.12 0.29 -0.57
N LYS A 98 -11.73 0.40 0.62
CA LYS A 98 -11.69 -0.68 1.63
C LYS A 98 -12.35 -1.95 1.10
N GLN A 99 -13.51 -1.82 0.46
CA GLN A 99 -14.25 -2.95 -0.09
C GLN A 99 -13.55 -3.56 -1.32
N PHE A 100 -12.99 -2.72 -2.20
CA PHE A 100 -12.12 -3.13 -3.31
C PHE A 100 -10.96 -3.98 -2.78
N THR A 101 -10.23 -3.50 -1.78
CA THR A 101 -9.03 -4.17 -1.25
C THR A 101 -9.37 -5.47 -0.54
N LYS A 102 -10.49 -5.50 0.20
CA LYS A 102 -11.01 -6.74 0.80
C LYS A 102 -11.32 -7.80 -0.27
N ASN A 103 -12.03 -7.42 -1.32
CA ASN A 103 -12.36 -8.33 -2.41
C ASN A 103 -11.12 -8.78 -3.17
N LEU A 104 -10.15 -7.87 -3.36
CA LEU A 104 -8.90 -8.19 -4.01
C LEU A 104 -8.12 -9.23 -3.20
N ASN A 105 -8.00 -9.05 -1.89
CA ASN A 105 -7.35 -10.01 -0.99
C ASN A 105 -8.01 -11.40 -1.01
N ASN A 106 -9.34 -11.47 -1.14
CA ASN A 106 -10.02 -12.76 -1.31
C ASN A 106 -9.59 -13.48 -2.59
N LEU A 107 -9.31 -12.74 -3.67
CA LEU A 107 -8.87 -13.33 -4.95
C LEU A 107 -7.39 -13.68 -4.97
N ILE A 108 -6.53 -12.86 -4.35
CA ILE A 108 -5.06 -13.00 -4.49
C ILE A 108 -4.39 -13.76 -3.36
N SER A 109 -5.10 -14.01 -2.25
CA SER A 109 -4.55 -14.81 -1.14
C SER A 109 -4.14 -16.25 -1.53
N PRO A 110 -4.82 -16.98 -2.44
CA PRO A 110 -4.35 -18.27 -2.93
C PRO A 110 -3.01 -18.19 -3.69
N LEU A 111 -2.64 -16.99 -4.16
CA LEU A 111 -1.36 -16.72 -4.83
C LEU A 111 -0.25 -16.36 -3.83
N CYS A 112 -0.51 -16.44 -2.53
CA CYS A 112 0.37 -15.98 -1.45
C CYS A 112 0.72 -14.48 -1.54
N LEU A 113 -0.23 -13.69 -2.04
CA LEU A 113 -0.12 -12.22 -2.12
C LEU A 113 -1.09 -11.57 -1.13
N ILE A 114 -0.77 -10.32 -0.76
CA ILE A 114 -1.63 -9.45 0.03
C ILE A 114 -1.58 -8.02 -0.52
N ALA A 115 -2.72 -7.35 -0.47
CA ALA A 115 -2.93 -5.98 -0.88
C ALA A 115 -3.25 -5.07 0.31
N PHE A 116 -2.70 -3.86 0.29
CA PHE A 116 -3.01 -2.77 1.22
C PHE A 116 -3.55 -1.58 0.44
N SER A 117 -4.61 -0.93 0.95
CA SER A 117 -5.16 0.29 0.36
C SER A 117 -4.46 1.53 0.87
N GLY A 118 -4.28 2.50 -0.03
CA GLY A 118 -3.95 3.88 0.29
C GLY A 118 -5.03 4.82 -0.23
N HIS A 119 -5.44 5.80 0.59
CA HIS A 119 -6.47 6.76 0.22
C HIS A 119 -6.23 8.12 0.91
N PRO A 120 -6.39 9.28 0.24
CA PRO A 120 -6.11 10.60 0.83
C PRO A 120 -6.89 10.93 2.10
N LEU A 121 -8.08 10.34 2.23
CA LEU A 121 -8.98 10.54 3.37
C LEU A 121 -8.92 9.42 4.42
N ASP A 122 -8.02 8.44 4.31
CA ASP A 122 -7.91 7.37 5.31
C ASP A 122 -7.56 7.98 6.68
N ASP A 123 -8.34 7.66 7.71
CA ASP A 123 -8.19 8.20 9.06
C ASP A 123 -7.46 7.23 9.99
N PHE A 124 -6.93 6.12 9.49
CA PHE A 124 -6.15 5.18 10.27
C PHE A 124 -4.97 5.86 10.96
N ASN A 125 -4.98 5.79 12.29
CA ASN A 125 -4.15 6.60 13.17
C ASN A 125 -3.47 5.78 14.26
N ILE A 126 -2.17 6.03 14.46
CA ILE A 126 -1.42 5.52 15.61
C ILE A 126 -0.93 6.71 16.43
N ASP A 127 -1.46 6.89 17.63
CA ASP A 127 -1.02 7.91 18.60
C ASP A 127 -0.84 9.32 17.97
N GLY A 128 -1.82 9.75 17.17
CA GLY A 128 -1.81 11.06 16.49
C GLY A 128 -1.16 11.07 15.10
N VAL A 129 -0.54 9.98 14.65
CA VAL A 129 0.07 9.86 13.31
C VAL A 129 -0.87 9.15 12.33
N TYR A 130 -1.31 9.83 11.27
CA TYR A 130 -2.12 9.26 10.21
C TYR A 130 -1.26 8.54 9.17
N THR A 131 -1.19 7.21 9.25
CA THR A 131 -0.17 6.44 8.51
C THR A 131 -0.60 5.98 7.12
N ARG A 132 -1.86 6.22 6.72
CA ARG A 132 -2.44 5.74 5.45
C ARG A 132 -3.01 6.86 4.56
N ARG A 133 -2.77 8.12 4.91
CA ARG A 133 -3.17 9.29 4.11
C ARG A 133 -2.22 9.49 2.94
N ASP A 134 -2.40 8.67 1.92
CA ASP A 134 -1.57 8.72 0.73
C ASP A 134 -1.99 9.86 -0.21
N PRO A 135 -1.07 10.45 -0.99
CA PRO A 135 -1.39 11.55 -1.89
C PRO A 135 -2.41 11.23 -2.98
N PHE A 136 -2.55 9.94 -3.32
CA PHE A 136 -3.46 9.40 -4.33
C PHE A 136 -4.12 8.13 -3.81
N ILE A 137 -5.27 7.81 -4.43
CA ILE A 137 -5.89 6.50 -4.30
C ILE A 137 -4.94 5.47 -4.89
N ASN A 138 -4.60 4.44 -4.13
CA ASN A 138 -3.71 3.39 -4.59
C ASN A 138 -3.96 2.07 -3.88
N PHE A 139 -3.40 1.00 -4.42
CA PHE A 139 -3.19 -0.23 -3.67
C PHE A 139 -1.78 -0.75 -3.88
N THR A 140 -1.24 -1.35 -2.81
CA THR A 140 0.10 -1.95 -2.79
C THR A 140 -0.04 -3.46 -2.69
N VAL A 141 0.63 -4.23 -3.55
CA VAL A 141 0.65 -5.70 -3.53
C VAL A 141 2.04 -6.21 -3.16
N GLN A 142 2.10 -7.18 -2.25
CA GLN A 142 3.35 -7.80 -1.78
C GLN A 142 3.17 -9.30 -1.53
N ASN A 143 4.28 -10.02 -1.41
CA ASN A 143 4.27 -11.41 -0.96
C ASN A 143 3.88 -11.50 0.52
N LEU A 144 2.82 -12.25 0.83
CA LEU A 144 2.27 -12.38 2.18
C LEU A 144 3.26 -12.97 3.18
N GLN A 145 4.06 -13.96 2.77
CA GLN A 145 5.03 -14.59 3.68
C GLN A 145 6.15 -13.61 4.07
N LYS A 146 6.63 -12.79 3.12
CA LYS A 146 7.62 -11.74 3.41
C LYS A 146 7.04 -10.69 4.36
N VAL A 147 5.82 -10.22 4.12
CA VAL A 147 5.11 -9.29 5.01
C VAL A 147 5.03 -9.85 6.43
N ASN A 148 4.63 -11.11 6.59
CA ASN A 148 4.55 -11.76 7.90
C ASN A 148 5.92 -11.88 8.56
N MET A 149 6.96 -12.26 7.82
CA MET A 149 8.33 -12.30 8.34
C MET A 149 8.79 -10.92 8.85
N TYR A 150 8.47 -9.85 8.13
CA TYR A 150 8.78 -8.48 8.54
C TYR A 150 7.99 -8.06 9.79
N ALA A 151 6.69 -8.38 9.85
CA ALA A 151 5.86 -8.12 11.02
C ALA A 151 6.39 -8.85 12.27
N GLU A 152 6.80 -10.12 12.15
CA GLU A 152 7.41 -10.87 13.26
C GLU A 152 8.70 -10.22 13.77
N LYS A 153 9.56 -9.71 12.86
CA LYS A 153 10.77 -8.97 13.27
C LYS A 153 10.44 -7.69 14.04
N LEU A 154 9.35 -7.00 13.68
CA LEU A 154 8.92 -5.80 14.38
C LEU A 154 8.32 -6.10 15.76
N LYS A 155 7.74 -7.29 15.99
CA LYS A 155 7.20 -7.68 17.30
C LYS A 155 8.27 -7.76 18.39
N SER A 156 9.53 -8.02 18.06
CA SER A 156 10.63 -8.00 19.02
C SER A 156 11.24 -6.61 19.25
N THR A 157 10.61 -5.55 18.74
CA THR A 157 11.03 -4.14 18.87
C THR A 157 9.97 -3.30 19.57
N GLY A 158 10.23 -2.00 19.80
CA GLY A 158 9.22 -1.07 20.31
C GLY A 158 8.19 -0.59 19.28
N TYR A 159 8.27 -1.03 18.00
CA TYR A 159 7.45 -0.53 16.89
C TYR A 159 5.95 -0.51 17.18
N TYR A 160 5.44 -1.58 17.78
CA TYR A 160 4.01 -1.73 18.10
C TYR A 160 3.61 -1.14 19.47
N GLY A 161 4.56 -0.56 20.22
CA GLY A 161 4.34 -0.16 21.62
C GLY A 161 3.26 0.92 21.83
N ARG A 162 2.95 1.70 20.79
CA ARG A 162 1.90 2.75 20.80
C ARG A 162 0.63 2.37 20.05
N TRP A 163 0.55 1.14 19.53
CA TRP A 163 -0.62 0.68 18.79
C TRP A 163 -1.73 0.29 19.77
N SER A 164 -2.94 0.78 19.54
CA SER A 164 -4.11 0.31 20.27
C SER A 164 -4.44 -1.15 19.90
N LEU A 165 -5.19 -1.83 20.76
CA LEU A 165 -5.69 -3.17 20.45
C LEU A 165 -6.58 -3.16 19.19
N GLU A 166 -7.35 -2.08 18.98
CA GLU A 166 -8.13 -1.87 17.77
C GLU A 166 -7.25 -1.82 16.52
N ASN A 167 -6.16 -1.06 16.56
CA ASN A 167 -5.20 -0.96 15.45
C ASN A 167 -4.58 -2.33 15.12
N LEU A 168 -4.19 -3.09 16.16
CA LEU A 168 -3.63 -4.43 16.00
C LEU A 168 -4.66 -5.41 15.43
N ASN A 169 -5.91 -5.36 15.90
CA ASN A 169 -6.99 -6.19 15.38
C ASN A 169 -7.33 -5.84 13.92
N TYR A 170 -7.27 -4.55 13.57
CA TYR A 170 -7.52 -4.08 12.22
C TYR A 170 -6.48 -4.61 11.21
N ILE A 171 -5.21 -4.68 11.59
CA ILE A 171 -4.14 -5.17 10.69
C ILE A 171 -3.93 -6.69 10.73
N ASN A 172 -4.39 -7.37 11.79
CA ASN A 172 -4.35 -8.81 11.87
C ASN A 172 -5.47 -9.40 10.99
N HIS A 173 -5.23 -9.42 9.68
CA HIS A 173 -6.01 -10.21 8.73
C HIS A 173 -5.86 -11.69 9.10
N LYS A 174 -6.82 -12.22 9.87
CA LYS A 174 -7.03 -13.66 10.03
C LYS A 174 -7.71 -14.25 8.80
#